data_AF-A0A3S9ZFW3-F1
#
_entry.id   AF-A0A3S9ZFW3-F1
#
_cell.length_a   1.000
_cell.length_b   1.000
_cell.length_c   1.000
_cell.angle_alpha   90.00
_cell.angle_beta   90.00
_cell.angle_gamma   90.00
#
_symmetry.space_group_name_H-M   'P 1'
#
loop_
_entity.id
_entity.type
_entity.pdbx_description
1 polymer ?
#
loop_
_entity_poly.entity_id
_entity_poly.type
_entity_poly.pdbx_seq_one_letter_code
_entity_poly.pdbx_strand_id
1 'polypeptide(L)'
;MRPCDAVGRPPLDELLRQLRRVGEDLGEPHAYEGEVACEPVAGHGGSHAAYLCEIDPDTQLWVLWDAAGFTYALLPPCPARGPREDTVCHLFDGHEPGHSWELGACRSCAGRGAC
;
A
#
# COMPACT_ATOMS: atom_id res chain seq x y z
N MET A 1 5.62 12.42 -12.17
CA MET A 1 6.39 11.28 -11.62
C MET A 1 5.87 9.99 -12.22
N ARG A 2 6.59 8.86 -12.12
CA ARG A 2 6.12 7.55 -12.61
C ARG A 2 6.04 6.58 -11.43
N PRO A 3 5.03 5.71 -11.35
CA PRO A 3 4.99 4.67 -10.34
C PRO A 3 6.13 3.67 -10.56
N CYS A 4 6.58 3.04 -9.48
CA CYS A 4 7.45 1.87 -9.57
C CYS A 4 6.75 0.74 -10.35
N ASP A 5 7.53 -0.05 -11.08
CA ASP A 5 7.06 -1.18 -11.88
C ASP A 5 7.36 -2.55 -11.22
N ALA A 6 7.93 -2.54 -10.02
CA ALA A 6 8.19 -3.76 -9.26
C ALA A 6 6.87 -4.44 -8.85
N VAL A 7 6.85 -5.76 -9.03
CA VAL A 7 5.76 -6.64 -8.60
C VAL A 7 6.31 -7.60 -7.55
N GLY A 8 5.61 -7.70 -6.43
CA GLY A 8 5.87 -8.67 -5.36
C GLY A 8 4.90 -9.85 -5.46
N ARG A 9 5.39 -11.04 -5.13
CA ARG A 9 4.56 -12.26 -4.95
C ARG A 9 4.69 -12.78 -3.52
N PRO A 10 4.06 -12.12 -2.53
CA PRO A 10 4.12 -12.59 -1.16
C PRO A 10 3.50 -14.00 -1.03
N PRO A 11 4.04 -14.86 -0.16
CA PRO A 11 3.43 -16.16 0.10
C PRO A 11 1.97 -15.99 0.56
N LEU A 12 1.03 -16.58 -0.19
CA LEU A 12 -0.41 -16.42 0.05
C LEU A 12 -0.82 -16.89 1.46
N ASP A 13 -0.21 -17.97 1.95
CA ASP A 13 -0.46 -18.48 3.30
C ASP A 13 -0.06 -17.48 4.39
N GLU A 14 1.08 -16.80 4.20
CA GLU A 14 1.52 -15.76 5.12
C GLU A 14 0.66 -14.51 5.04
N LEU A 15 0.31 -14.07 3.83
CA LEU A 15 -0.61 -12.96 3.62
C LEU A 15 -1.96 -13.21 4.32
N LEU A 16 -2.54 -14.40 4.13
CA LEU A 16 -3.78 -14.79 4.78
C LEU A 16 -3.63 -14.90 6.30
N ARG A 17 -2.48 -15.37 6.81
CA ARG A 17 -2.19 -15.37 8.26
C ARG A 17 -2.17 -13.95 8.83
N GLN A 18 -1.55 -12.99 8.14
CA GLN A 18 -1.49 -11.61 8.59
C GLN A 18 -2.87 -10.95 8.58
N LEU A 19 -3.65 -11.13 7.51
CA LEU A 19 -5.02 -10.62 7.42
C LEU A 19 -5.93 -11.19 8.53
N ARG A 20 -5.84 -12.49 8.83
CA ARG A 20 -6.60 -13.08 9.95
C ARG A 20 -6.21 -12.52 11.31
N ARG A 21 -4.95 -12.09 11.50
CA ARG A 21 -4.48 -11.50 12.76
C ARG A 21 -5.08 -10.12 13.01
N VAL A 22 -5.32 -9.35 11.95
CA VAL A 22 -5.84 -7.99 12.05
C VAL A 22 -7.37 -7.92 12.07
N GLY A 23 -8.08 -9.01 11.75
CA GLY A 23 -9.52 -9.19 12.02
C GLY A 23 -10.32 -9.73 10.83
N GLU A 24 -11.49 -10.32 11.09
CA GLU A 24 -12.34 -10.96 10.06
C GLU A 24 -13.22 -9.98 9.27
N ASP A 25 -13.29 -8.70 9.66
CA ASP A 25 -14.18 -7.69 9.05
C ASP A 25 -13.42 -6.69 8.15
N LEU A 26 -12.18 -7.02 7.81
CA LEU A 26 -11.44 -6.31 6.79
C LEU A 26 -11.96 -6.82 5.46
N GLY A 27 -12.65 -5.95 4.70
CA GLY A 27 -13.16 -6.28 3.38
C GLY A 27 -12.11 -6.98 2.51
N GLU A 28 -12.58 -7.72 1.50
CA GLU A 28 -11.75 -8.55 0.61
C GLU A 28 -10.38 -7.91 0.30
N PRO A 29 -9.27 -8.60 0.64
CA PRO A 29 -7.93 -8.03 0.53
C PRO A 29 -7.63 -7.67 -0.92
N HIS A 30 -6.96 -6.52 -1.12
CA HIS A 30 -6.65 -6.02 -2.46
C HIS A 30 -5.62 -6.88 -3.23
N ALA A 31 -5.08 -7.93 -2.60
CA ALA A 31 -4.07 -8.86 -3.14
C ALA A 31 -4.67 -10.21 -3.61
N TYR A 32 -5.86 -10.19 -4.22
CA TYR A 32 -6.67 -11.39 -4.51
C TYR A 32 -6.00 -12.41 -5.46
N GLU A 33 -4.93 -12.03 -6.18
CA GLU A 33 -4.20 -12.91 -7.10
C GLU A 33 -2.80 -13.32 -6.59
N GLY A 34 -2.44 -12.95 -5.36
CA GLY A 34 -1.12 -13.24 -4.79
C GLY A 34 0.02 -12.41 -5.39
N GLU A 35 -0.31 -11.42 -6.22
CA GLU A 35 0.61 -10.40 -6.72
C GLU A 35 0.25 -9.04 -6.15
N VAL A 36 1.25 -8.24 -5.83
CA VAL A 36 1.11 -6.86 -5.37
C VAL A 36 2.03 -5.94 -6.17
N ALA A 37 1.53 -4.76 -6.55
CA ALA A 37 2.33 -3.76 -7.27
C ALA A 37 2.93 -2.76 -6.29
N CYS A 38 4.17 -2.37 -6.51
CA CYS A 38 4.82 -1.33 -5.71
C CYS A 38 4.10 0.01 -5.90
N GLU A 39 3.70 0.63 -4.79
CA GLU A 39 2.98 1.91 -4.77
C GLU A 39 3.87 3.15 -4.71
N PRO A 40 5.06 3.13 -4.06
CA PRO A 40 6.03 4.22 -4.14
C PRO A 40 6.46 4.60 -5.57
N VAL A 41 7.05 5.80 -5.71
CA VAL A 41 7.54 6.32 -6.99
C VAL A 41 8.68 5.47 -7.56
N ALA A 42 8.82 5.41 -8.88
CA ALA A 42 9.98 4.82 -9.53
C ALA A 42 11.28 5.48 -9.02
N GLY A 43 12.25 4.64 -8.63
CA GLY A 43 13.52 5.09 -8.07
C GLY A 43 13.48 5.47 -6.58
N HIS A 44 12.40 5.11 -5.87
CA HIS A 44 12.37 5.19 -4.41
C HIS A 44 13.53 4.38 -3.79
N GLY A 45 14.04 4.84 -2.65
CA GLY A 45 14.95 4.07 -1.82
C GLY A 45 14.19 3.03 -0.99
N GLY A 46 14.93 2.14 -0.34
CA GLY A 46 14.36 1.15 0.58
C GLY A 46 13.57 0.03 -0.11
N SER A 47 12.78 -0.68 0.70
CA SER A 47 11.95 -1.79 0.25
C SER A 47 10.78 -1.31 -0.60
N HIS A 48 10.39 -2.11 -1.59
CA HIS A 48 9.11 -1.95 -2.27
C HIS A 48 7.97 -2.14 -1.29
N ALA A 49 6.85 -1.47 -1.52
CA ALA A 49 5.73 -1.49 -0.60
C ALA A 49 4.39 -1.46 -1.34
N ALA A 50 3.42 -2.21 -0.83
CA ALA A 50 2.06 -2.23 -1.34
C ALA A 50 1.05 -2.26 -0.20
N TYR A 51 -0.01 -1.48 -0.35
CA TYR A 51 -1.10 -1.43 0.61
C TYR A 51 -1.95 -2.69 0.49
N LEU A 52 -2.31 -3.28 1.63
CA LEU A 52 -3.16 -4.47 1.67
C LEU A 52 -4.58 -4.12 2.12
N CYS A 53 -4.71 -3.42 3.26
CA CYS A 53 -5.98 -2.99 3.83
C CYS A 53 -5.78 -1.95 4.93
N GLU A 54 -6.83 -1.22 5.26
CA GLU A 54 -6.93 -0.31 6.39
C GLU A 54 -7.47 -1.09 7.58
N ILE A 55 -6.78 -1.00 8.72
CA ILE A 55 -7.20 -1.65 9.97
C ILE A 55 -8.13 -0.71 10.75
N ASP A 56 -7.72 0.55 10.82
CA ASP A 56 -8.44 1.67 11.42
C ASP A 56 -7.95 2.98 10.78
N PRO A 57 -8.58 4.15 11.06
CA PRO A 57 -8.24 5.41 10.40
C PRO A 57 -6.77 5.86 10.56
N ASP A 58 -6.06 5.35 11.57
CA ASP A 58 -4.69 5.70 11.88
C ASP A 58 -3.70 4.56 11.55
N THR A 59 -4.18 3.41 11.08
CA THR A 59 -3.38 2.19 10.92
C THR A 59 -3.72 1.44 9.64
N GLN A 60 -2.73 1.22 8.78
CA GLN A 60 -2.83 0.45 7.55
C GLN A 60 -1.88 -0.74 7.57
N LEU A 61 -2.30 -1.87 6.99
CA LEU A 61 -1.45 -3.02 6.77
C LEU A 61 -0.78 -2.92 5.39
N TRP A 62 0.54 -3.03 5.41
CA TRP A 62 1.40 -2.99 4.24
C TRP A 62 2.22 -4.27 4.13
N VAL A 63 2.50 -4.69 2.91
CA VAL A 63 3.56 -5.64 2.61
C VAL A 63 4.76 -4.89 2.06
N LEU A 64 5.94 -5.17 2.62
CA LEU A 64 7.21 -4.61 2.20
C LEU A 64 8.09 -5.73 1.67
N TRP A 65 8.82 -5.48 0.58
CA TRP A 65 9.72 -6.48 0.03
C TRP A 65 10.97 -5.92 -0.62
N ASP A 66 12.01 -6.74 -0.60
CA ASP A 66 13.27 -6.53 -1.29
C ASP A 66 13.84 -7.89 -1.73
N ALA A 67 15.15 -7.94 -2.03
CA ALA A 67 15.83 -9.17 -2.41
C ALA A 67 15.90 -10.23 -1.29
N ALA A 68 15.76 -9.83 -0.01
CA ALA A 68 15.84 -10.71 1.14
C ALA A 68 14.49 -11.40 1.44
N GLY A 69 13.37 -10.78 1.08
CA GLY A 69 12.05 -11.40 1.17
C GLY A 69 10.91 -10.41 1.43
N PHE A 70 9.84 -10.94 2.02
CA PHE A 70 8.62 -10.20 2.33
C PHE A 70 8.49 -10.00 3.84
N THR A 71 8.11 -8.79 4.23
CA THR A 71 7.73 -8.44 5.60
C THR A 71 6.40 -7.71 5.59
N TYR A 72 5.72 -7.71 6.73
CA TYR A 72 4.42 -7.06 6.89
C TYR A 72 4.52 -6.05 8.01
N ALA A 73 3.99 -4.86 7.78
CA ALA A 73 4.06 -3.77 8.75
C ALA A 73 2.71 -3.08 8.87
N LEU A 74 2.39 -2.69 10.10
CA LEU A 74 1.32 -1.74 10.39
C LEU A 74 1.94 -0.35 10.37
N LEU A 75 1.51 0.47 9.41
CA LEU A 75 2.05 1.80 9.19
C LEU A 75 0.89 2.81 9.16
N PRO A 76 1.06 4.01 9.76
CA PRO A 76 0.04 5.04 9.68
C PRO A 76 -0.05 5.62 8.26
N PRO A 77 -1.21 6.16 7.85
CA PRO A 77 -1.34 6.87 6.60
C PRO A 77 -0.48 8.14 6.58
N CYS A 78 -0.02 8.53 5.41
CA CYS A 78 0.72 9.78 5.23
C CYS A 78 -0.21 10.97 5.55
N PRO A 79 0.21 11.90 6.42
CA PRO A 79 -0.64 13.03 6.86
C PRO A 79 -0.75 14.13 5.81
N ALA A 80 -0.06 14.00 4.67
CA ALA A 80 0.01 15.03 3.65
C ALA A 80 -1.35 15.20 2.94
N ARG A 81 -1.74 16.47 2.75
CA ARG A 81 -2.89 16.86 1.93
C ARG A 81 -2.41 17.46 0.62
N GLY A 82 -3.07 17.06 -0.46
CA GLY A 82 -2.81 17.54 -1.79
C GLY A 82 -3.39 18.93 -2.05
N PRO A 83 -3.18 19.47 -3.27
CA PRO A 83 -3.53 20.84 -3.61
C PRO A 83 -5.04 21.11 -3.78
N ARG A 84 -5.90 20.08 -3.67
CA ARG A 84 -7.37 20.20 -3.73
C ARG A 84 -7.96 19.70 -2.41
N GLU A 85 -9.13 20.23 -2.04
CA GLU A 85 -9.73 20.04 -0.71
C GLU A 85 -9.97 18.58 -0.31
N ASP A 86 -10.06 17.65 -1.27
CA ASP A 86 -10.27 16.21 -1.01
C ASP A 86 -9.07 15.32 -1.35
N THR A 87 -7.94 15.90 -1.75
CA THR A 87 -6.77 15.09 -2.15
C THR A 87 -5.96 14.71 -0.91
N VAL A 88 -5.92 13.41 -0.59
CA VAL A 88 -5.07 12.86 0.49
C VAL A 88 -4.04 11.88 -0.05
N CYS A 89 -2.95 11.68 0.69
CA CYS A 89 -1.92 10.72 0.31
C CYS A 89 -2.34 9.35 0.82
N HIS A 90 -2.39 8.37 -0.06
CA HIS A 90 -2.76 6.99 0.29
C HIS A 90 -1.56 6.11 0.64
N LEU A 91 -0.34 6.66 0.60
CA LEU A 91 0.86 5.96 1.05
C LEU A 91 1.02 6.05 2.57
N PHE A 92 1.87 5.20 3.14
CA PHE A 92 2.22 5.24 4.55
C PHE A 92 3.06 6.47 4.92
N ASP A 93 3.03 6.90 6.18
CA ASP A 93 3.88 7.99 6.68
C ASP A 93 5.37 7.66 6.55
N GLY A 94 6.16 8.63 6.08
CA GLY A 94 7.58 8.47 5.82
C GLY A 94 7.94 7.80 4.49
N HIS A 95 7.00 7.65 3.55
CA HIS A 95 7.30 7.15 2.20
C HIS A 95 8.33 8.04 1.47
N GLU A 96 9.30 7.42 0.80
CA GLU A 96 10.26 8.11 -0.08
C GLU A 96 9.58 8.51 -1.41
N PRO A 97 10.13 9.50 -2.15
CA PRO A 97 9.41 10.71 -2.53
C PRO A 97 8.21 10.52 -3.47
N GLY A 98 7.30 11.49 -3.46
CA GLY A 98 6.14 11.54 -4.36
C GLY A 98 4.88 11.01 -3.70
N HIS A 99 3.86 11.86 -3.63
CA HIS A 99 2.57 11.51 -3.05
C HIS A 99 1.69 10.80 -4.08
N SER A 100 0.76 9.96 -3.60
CA SER A 100 -0.11 9.14 -4.46
C SER A 100 -0.86 9.95 -5.52
N TRP A 101 -1.26 11.19 -5.21
CA TRP A 101 -1.94 12.08 -6.16
C TRP A 101 -1.06 12.55 -7.31
N GLU A 102 0.27 12.58 -7.13
CA GLU A 102 1.24 12.97 -8.17
C GLU A 102 1.56 11.81 -9.14
N LEU A 103 1.12 10.60 -8.78
CA LEU A 103 1.30 9.37 -9.56
C LEU A 103 0.09 9.04 -10.44
N GLY A 104 -1.04 9.74 -10.28
CA GLY A 104 -2.22 9.60 -11.14
C GLY A 104 -3.27 8.58 -10.66
N ALA A 105 -3.48 8.50 -9.34
CA ALA A 105 -4.35 7.59 -8.58
C ALA A 105 -3.68 6.31 -8.09
N CYS A 106 -4.01 5.94 -6.84
CA CYS A 106 -3.51 4.73 -6.19
C CYS A 106 -4.01 3.49 -6.94
N ARG A 107 -3.06 2.65 -7.39
CA ARG A 107 -3.35 1.42 -8.17
C ARG A 107 -4.25 0.45 -7.39
N SER A 108 -4.18 0.48 -6.07
CA SER A 108 -4.95 -0.38 -5.16
C SER A 108 -6.37 0.13 -4.90
N CYS A 109 -6.65 1.42 -5.15
CA CYS A 109 -7.98 2.04 -4.97
C CYS A 109 -8.87 1.98 -6.22
N ALA A 110 -8.39 1.42 -7.34
CA ALA A 110 -9.08 1.44 -8.63
C ALA A 110 -10.43 0.68 -8.69
N GLY A 111 -10.96 0.17 -7.57
CA GLY A 111 -12.19 -0.63 -7.49
C GLY A 111 -13.24 -0.19 -6.47
N ARG A 112 -13.00 0.83 -5.64
CA ARG A 112 -14.01 1.36 -4.69
C ARG A 112 -14.02 2.88 -4.81
N GLY A 113 -15.13 3.44 -5.27
CA GLY A 113 -15.30 4.85 -5.64
C GLY A 113 -15.07 5.87 -4.52
N ALA A 114 -13.81 6.09 -4.16
CA ALA A 114 -13.35 7.29 -3.48
C ALA A 114 -11.98 7.67 -4.05
N CYS A 115 -11.94 8.82 -4.70
CA CYS A 115 -10.76 9.64 -4.97
C CYS A 115 -10.97 10.98 -4.28
#